data_AF-A0A5M3Z579-F1
#
_entry.id   AF-A0A5M3Z579-F1
#
_cell.length_a   1.000
_cell.length_b   1.000
_cell.length_c   1.000
_cell.angle_alpha   90.00
_cell.angle_beta   90.00
_cell.angle_gamma   90.00
#
_symmetry.space_group_name_H-M   'P 1'
#
loop_
_entity.id
_entity.type
_entity.pdbx_description
1 polymer ?
#
loop_
_entity_poly.entity_id
_entity_poly.type
_entity_poly.pdbx_seq_one_letter_code
_entity_poly.pdbx_strand_id
1 'polypeptide(L)'
;MSAHMQGPPAHPVARAIWHFTPQWFLIPQGTGIIAVLLHQEHYQFGALPTLAEIVWIYTITLLGLFLLIYALRIALYRHHVAHELRHNILETSCLASIAITATSIIQLASLQYGASSEGAALAVYILWWVATGLSLAALLAIPYVQLKLQPVGIERIPPAILLPVIGALTSAAGGGVVCVSARLSARLQLPALLVAYLEAGAGFALALAFSAVVLLDHYSHDHPAPDKVFQDMILCGPFGQGGFALQVLGEAVRGGALAGYGSQGVLLSAGAAEPVAFVSEFAGLMAWGFASFWWAFAIVSIVHTLAVQPGGLRATRFSLTSWSLVFPWGVYTNSAVQLGKLLDAPAFHVWSTALLLLLVVLAVWVTALTVRGVVTGRVLGLEHGWGYRYEGGGDKQA
;
A
#
# COMPACT_ATOMS: atom_id res chain seq x y z
N MET A 1 -35.93 -12.29 14.16
CA MET A 1 -36.34 -11.42 13.04
C MET A 1 -35.29 -11.52 11.96
N SER A 2 -35.52 -12.33 10.93
CA SER A 2 -34.65 -12.41 9.75
C SER A 2 -34.75 -11.08 9.00
N ALA A 3 -33.78 -10.20 9.20
CA ALA A 3 -33.63 -9.05 8.32
C ALA A 3 -33.36 -9.59 6.92
N HIS A 4 -34.34 -9.48 6.03
CA HIS A 4 -34.15 -9.78 4.62
C HIS A 4 -32.94 -8.99 4.15
N MET A 5 -31.83 -9.67 3.83
CA MET A 5 -30.69 -9.01 3.21
C MET A 5 -31.20 -8.43 1.90
N GLN A 6 -31.14 -7.10 1.77
CA GLN A 6 -31.52 -6.42 0.55
C GLN A 6 -30.66 -6.99 -0.59
N GLY A 7 -31.32 -7.46 -1.65
CA GLY A 7 -30.62 -7.88 -2.86
C GLY A 7 -29.98 -6.68 -3.59
N PRO A 8 -29.05 -6.93 -4.52
CA PRO A 8 -28.42 -5.87 -5.28
C PRO A 8 -29.47 -5.04 -6.07
N PRO A 9 -29.32 -3.70 -6.13
CA PRO A 9 -30.26 -2.84 -6.84
C PRO A 9 -30.44 -3.20 -8.32
N ALA A 10 -31.61 -2.88 -8.87
CA ALA A 10 -31.94 -3.09 -10.28
C ALA A 10 -31.28 -2.07 -11.23
N HIS A 11 -31.15 -0.82 -10.78
CA HIS A 11 -30.59 0.26 -11.59
C HIS A 11 -29.05 0.14 -11.66
N PRO A 12 -28.43 0.24 -12.85
CA PRO A 12 -27.01 -0.04 -13.05
C PRO A 12 -26.10 0.85 -12.20
N VAL A 13 -26.39 2.15 -12.08
CA VAL A 13 -25.60 3.06 -11.23
C VAL A 13 -25.70 2.70 -9.74
N ALA A 14 -26.89 2.34 -9.27
CA ALA A 14 -27.09 1.94 -7.87
C ALA A 14 -26.39 0.60 -7.58
N ARG A 15 -26.42 -0.33 -8.55
CA ARG A 15 -25.70 -1.60 -8.51
C ARG A 15 -24.17 -1.40 -8.53
N ALA A 16 -23.66 -0.45 -9.32
CA ALA A 16 -22.25 -0.10 -9.32
C ALA A 16 -21.79 0.43 -7.96
N ILE A 17 -22.58 1.30 -7.31
CA ILE A 17 -22.31 1.78 -5.94
C ILE A 17 -22.38 0.62 -4.94
N TRP A 18 -23.35 -0.29 -5.09
CA TRP A 18 -23.49 -1.48 -4.25
C TRP A 18 -22.23 -2.35 -4.30
N HIS A 19 -21.65 -2.57 -5.48
CA HIS A 19 -20.44 -3.37 -5.70
C HIS A 19 -19.12 -2.58 -5.58
N PHE A 20 -19.15 -1.32 -5.12
CA PHE A 20 -17.94 -0.51 -4.95
C PHE A 20 -17.18 -0.93 -3.67
N THR A 21 -16.29 -1.91 -3.80
CA THR A 21 -15.50 -2.49 -2.69
C THR A 21 -14.27 -1.63 -2.33
N PRO A 22 -13.66 -1.80 -1.14
CA PRO A 22 -12.39 -1.14 -0.81
C PRO A 22 -11.21 -1.49 -1.72
N GLN A 23 -11.32 -2.51 -2.58
CA GLN A 23 -10.29 -2.81 -3.59
C GLN A 23 -10.03 -1.64 -4.55
N TRP A 24 -11.01 -0.74 -4.74
CA TRP A 24 -10.84 0.48 -5.52
C TRP A 24 -9.74 1.39 -4.95
N PHE A 25 -9.48 1.34 -3.63
CA PHE A 25 -8.39 2.11 -3.00
C PHE A 25 -6.99 1.60 -3.34
N LEU A 26 -6.85 0.43 -3.97
CA LEU A 26 -5.56 -0.06 -4.49
C LEU A 26 -5.03 0.83 -5.64
N ILE A 27 -5.93 1.49 -6.37
CA ILE A 27 -5.57 2.39 -7.47
C ILE A 27 -4.84 3.64 -6.96
N PRO A 28 -5.44 4.50 -6.11
CA PRO A 28 -4.73 5.66 -5.61
C PRO A 28 -3.53 5.27 -4.73
N GLN A 29 -3.56 4.11 -4.07
CA GLN A 29 -2.40 3.55 -3.40
C GLN A 29 -1.22 3.37 -4.38
N GLY A 30 -1.45 2.70 -5.51
CA GLY A 30 -0.43 2.47 -6.54
C GLY A 30 0.04 3.76 -7.22
N THR A 31 -0.86 4.69 -7.54
CA THR A 31 -0.46 5.97 -8.17
C THR A 31 0.30 6.86 -7.20
N GLY A 32 -0.02 6.80 -5.90
CA GLY A 32 0.67 7.56 -4.86
C GLY A 32 2.15 7.21 -4.75
N ILE A 33 2.50 5.93 -4.75
CA ILE A 33 3.91 5.52 -4.71
C ILE A 33 4.67 5.87 -6.00
N ILE A 34 3.99 5.82 -7.16
CA ILE A 34 4.58 6.27 -8.43
C ILE A 34 4.92 7.76 -8.35
N ALA A 35 4.04 8.60 -7.82
CA ALA A 35 4.31 10.03 -7.63
C ALA A 35 5.55 10.26 -6.75
N VAL A 36 5.67 9.53 -5.65
CA VAL A 36 6.85 9.59 -4.76
C VAL A 36 8.12 9.19 -5.50
N LEU A 37 8.10 8.08 -6.25
CA LEU A 37 9.26 7.60 -7.00
C LEU A 37 9.73 8.57 -8.09
N LEU A 38 8.79 9.13 -8.87
CA LEU A 38 9.12 10.11 -9.91
C LEU A 38 9.85 11.32 -9.30
N HIS A 39 9.46 11.75 -8.10
CA HIS A 39 10.13 12.82 -7.38
C HIS A 39 11.49 12.41 -6.79
N GLN A 40 11.64 11.18 -6.30
CA GLN A 40 12.82 10.73 -5.56
C GLN A 40 13.93 10.11 -6.44
N GLU A 41 13.64 9.79 -7.70
CA GLU A 41 14.59 9.16 -8.62
C GLU A 41 15.89 9.97 -8.76
N HIS A 42 17.03 9.28 -8.93
CA HIS A 42 18.32 9.94 -9.06
C HIS A 42 18.48 10.66 -10.41
N TYR A 43 18.14 9.99 -11.52
CA TYR A 43 18.23 10.56 -12.86
C TYR A 43 17.00 11.44 -13.16
N GLN A 44 17.05 12.68 -12.68
CA GLN A 44 16.02 13.69 -12.93
C GLN A 44 16.22 14.36 -14.30
N PHE A 45 15.12 14.57 -15.02
CA PHE A 45 15.06 15.46 -16.18
C PHE A 45 13.95 16.48 -15.96
N GLY A 46 14.00 17.62 -16.65
CA GLY A 46 13.19 18.80 -16.32
C GLY A 46 11.68 18.57 -16.20
N ALA A 47 11.11 17.57 -16.89
CA ALA A 47 9.68 17.25 -16.81
C ALA A 47 9.31 16.28 -15.67
N LEU A 48 10.25 15.55 -15.08
CA LEU A 48 9.98 14.49 -14.11
C LEU A 48 9.36 15.01 -12.80
N PRO A 49 9.80 16.13 -12.21
CA PRO A 49 9.14 16.73 -11.04
C PRO A 49 7.71 17.18 -11.33
N THR A 50 7.46 17.75 -12.51
CA THR A 50 6.11 18.14 -12.94
C THR A 50 5.21 16.92 -13.13
N LEU A 51 5.74 15.84 -13.70
CA LEU A 51 5.00 14.57 -13.81
C LEU A 51 4.67 13.99 -12.43
N ALA A 52 5.60 14.04 -11.48
CA ALA A 52 5.36 13.62 -10.10
C ALA A 52 4.20 14.41 -9.47
N GLU A 53 4.17 15.73 -9.64
CA GLU A 53 3.09 16.60 -9.15
C GLU A 53 1.74 16.29 -9.83
N ILE A 54 1.71 16.07 -11.14
CA ILE A 54 0.49 15.68 -11.86
C ILE A 54 -0.07 14.36 -11.31
N VAL A 55 0.78 13.34 -11.14
CA VAL A 55 0.36 12.03 -10.60
C VAL A 55 -0.06 12.15 -9.13
N TRP A 56 0.54 13.06 -8.38
CA TRP A 56 0.16 13.35 -7.00
C TRP A 56 -1.25 13.97 -6.89
N ILE A 57 -1.53 15.01 -7.69
CA ILE A 57 -2.87 15.64 -7.76
C ILE A 57 -3.91 14.62 -8.23
N TYR A 58 -3.56 13.80 -9.23
CA TYR A 58 -4.41 12.69 -9.69
C TYR A 58 -4.72 11.71 -8.56
N THR A 59 -3.72 11.35 -7.75
CA THR A 59 -3.88 10.46 -6.59
C THR A 59 -4.81 11.05 -5.53
N ILE A 60 -4.65 12.33 -5.19
CA ILE A 60 -5.53 13.04 -4.24
C ILE A 60 -6.98 13.03 -4.75
N THR A 61 -7.15 13.32 -6.05
CA THR A 61 -8.47 13.37 -6.69
C THR A 61 -9.15 12.00 -6.66
N LEU A 62 -8.42 10.93 -7.00
CA LEU A 62 -8.93 9.56 -6.94
C LEU A 62 -9.31 9.16 -5.52
N LEU A 63 -8.45 9.44 -4.54
CA LEU A 63 -8.74 9.12 -3.14
C LEU A 63 -10.01 9.83 -2.66
N GLY A 64 -10.13 11.13 -2.93
CA GLY A 64 -11.31 11.91 -2.58
C GLY A 64 -12.59 11.37 -3.23
N LEU A 65 -12.55 11.11 -4.54
CA LEU A 65 -13.68 10.54 -5.28
C LEU A 65 -14.10 9.18 -4.73
N PHE A 66 -13.15 8.28 -4.48
CA PHE A 66 -13.44 6.93 -4.00
C PHE A 66 -13.94 6.92 -2.56
N LEU A 67 -13.43 7.81 -1.70
CA LEU A 67 -13.98 8.03 -0.37
C LEU A 67 -15.44 8.49 -0.43
N LEU A 68 -15.78 9.42 -1.34
CA LEU A 68 -17.16 9.88 -1.52
C LEU A 68 -18.09 8.75 -1.98
N ILE A 69 -17.67 7.95 -2.97
CA ILE A 69 -18.47 6.82 -3.47
C ILE A 69 -18.63 5.74 -2.38
N TYR A 70 -17.56 5.44 -1.64
CA TYR A 70 -17.62 4.45 -0.57
C TYR A 70 -18.48 4.93 0.62
N ALA A 71 -18.40 6.21 0.98
CA ALA A 71 -19.29 6.82 1.96
C ALA A 71 -20.76 6.75 1.53
N LEU A 72 -21.04 7.00 0.25
CA LEU A 72 -22.38 6.83 -0.32
C LEU A 72 -22.85 5.37 -0.24
N ARG A 73 -21.97 4.40 -0.54
CA ARG A 73 -22.27 2.97 -0.37
C ARG A 73 -22.60 2.62 1.08
N ILE A 74 -21.86 3.15 2.06
CA ILE A 74 -22.16 2.95 3.50
C ILE A 74 -23.52 3.56 3.86
N ALA A 75 -23.82 4.78 3.39
CA ALA A 75 -25.06 5.48 3.69
C ALA A 75 -26.29 4.77 3.11
N LEU A 76 -26.20 4.28 1.87
CA LEU A 76 -27.31 3.61 1.19
C LEU A 76 -27.47 2.14 1.59
N TYR A 77 -26.36 1.42 1.82
CA TYR A 77 -26.34 -0.05 1.94
C TYR A 77 -25.64 -0.54 3.20
N ARG A 78 -25.85 0.16 4.33
CA ARG A 78 -25.20 -0.09 5.63
C ARG A 78 -25.18 -1.55 6.07
N HIS A 79 -26.27 -2.29 5.87
CA HIS A 79 -26.38 -3.69 6.30
C HIS A 79 -25.54 -4.62 5.43
N HIS A 80 -25.50 -4.37 4.13
CA HIS A 80 -24.65 -5.11 3.20
C HIS A 80 -23.18 -4.84 3.47
N VAL A 81 -22.78 -3.56 3.61
CA VAL A 81 -21.39 -3.22 3.94
C VAL A 81 -20.97 -3.84 5.28
N ALA A 82 -21.80 -3.75 6.32
CA ALA A 82 -21.52 -4.39 7.60
C ALA A 82 -21.41 -5.92 7.50
N HIS A 83 -22.14 -6.55 6.57
CA HIS A 83 -22.02 -7.98 6.30
C HIS A 83 -20.70 -8.30 5.58
N GLU A 84 -20.34 -7.57 4.52
CA GLU A 84 -19.07 -7.76 3.80
C GLU A 84 -17.86 -7.52 4.72
N LEU A 85 -17.87 -6.45 5.51
CA LEU A 85 -16.81 -6.16 6.48
C LEU A 85 -16.67 -7.22 7.59
N ARG A 86 -17.62 -8.14 7.72
CA ARG A 86 -17.50 -9.27 8.65
C ARG A 86 -17.02 -10.52 7.92
N HIS A 87 -17.54 -10.81 6.73
CA HIS A 87 -17.35 -12.12 6.10
C HIS A 87 -16.32 -12.13 4.96
N ASN A 88 -15.81 -10.97 4.55
CA ASN A 88 -14.91 -10.85 3.40
C ASN A 88 -13.55 -10.27 3.83
N ILE A 89 -12.51 -11.13 3.85
CA ILE A 89 -11.13 -10.74 4.19
C ILE A 89 -10.64 -9.64 3.25
N LEU A 90 -10.90 -9.77 1.94
CA LEU A 90 -10.40 -8.82 0.95
C LEU A 90 -11.04 -7.44 1.13
N GLU A 91 -12.34 -7.40 1.45
CA GLU A 91 -13.07 -6.17 1.78
C GLU A 91 -12.43 -5.45 2.98
N THR A 92 -12.21 -6.17 4.08
CA THR A 92 -11.65 -5.60 5.31
C THR A 92 -10.19 -5.18 5.15
N SER A 93 -9.36 -6.03 4.55
CA SER A 93 -7.94 -5.75 4.33
C SER A 93 -7.69 -4.53 3.44
N CYS A 94 -8.46 -4.38 2.35
CA CYS A 94 -8.27 -3.26 1.42
C CYS A 94 -8.67 -1.89 2.01
N LEU A 95 -9.36 -1.84 3.15
CA LEU A 95 -9.57 -0.56 3.85
C LEU A 95 -8.27 0.09 4.31
N ALA A 96 -7.23 -0.71 4.60
CA ALA A 96 -5.91 -0.19 4.96
C ALA A 96 -5.27 0.64 3.83
N SER A 97 -5.66 0.41 2.57
CA SER A 97 -5.19 1.18 1.41
C SER A 97 -5.52 2.67 1.49
N ILE A 98 -6.56 3.05 2.23
CA ILE A 98 -6.88 4.46 2.50
C ILE A 98 -5.73 5.11 3.28
N ALA A 99 -5.27 4.46 4.35
CA ALA A 99 -4.17 4.94 5.18
C ALA A 99 -2.84 4.97 4.40
N ILE A 100 -2.56 3.91 3.65
CA ILE A 100 -1.36 3.83 2.80
C ILE A 100 -1.33 4.98 1.79
N THR A 101 -2.45 5.22 1.12
CA THR A 101 -2.58 6.32 0.13
C THR A 101 -2.39 7.68 0.79
N ALA A 102 -3.07 7.92 1.92
CA ALA A 102 -2.95 9.18 2.66
C ALA A 102 -1.50 9.47 3.05
N THR A 103 -0.79 8.47 3.58
CA THR A 103 0.63 8.60 3.93
C THR A 103 1.51 8.86 2.71
N SER A 104 1.23 8.23 1.56
CA SER A 104 1.99 8.47 0.31
C SER A 104 1.79 9.91 -0.20
N ILE A 105 0.58 10.44 -0.10
CA ILE A 105 0.27 11.84 -0.42
C ILE A 105 1.06 12.78 0.52
N ILE A 106 1.07 12.48 1.82
CA ILE A 106 1.76 13.29 2.84
C ILE A 106 3.28 13.25 2.64
N GLN A 107 3.85 12.10 2.28
CA GLN A 107 5.28 11.97 1.99
C GLN A 107 5.70 12.91 0.87
N LEU A 108 4.98 12.92 -0.25
CA LEU A 108 5.31 13.82 -1.36
C LEU A 108 5.08 15.29 -0.99
N ALA A 109 4.01 15.60 -0.23
CA ALA A 109 3.79 16.94 0.30
C ALA A 109 4.95 17.40 1.19
N SER A 110 5.50 16.51 2.03
CA SER A 110 6.63 16.79 2.89
C SER A 110 7.91 17.03 2.09
N LEU A 111 8.18 16.20 1.08
CA LEU A 111 9.34 16.35 0.19
C LEU A 111 9.32 17.66 -0.59
N GLN A 112 8.16 18.09 -1.08
CA GLN A 112 8.04 19.26 -1.93
C GLN A 112 7.85 20.57 -1.14
N TYR A 113 7.08 20.53 -0.05
CA TYR A 113 6.64 21.74 0.67
C TYR A 113 7.05 21.77 2.15
N GLY A 114 7.49 20.65 2.73
CA GLY A 114 7.78 20.55 4.17
C GLY A 114 8.88 21.51 4.66
N ALA A 115 9.79 21.94 3.78
CA ALA A 115 10.83 22.91 4.10
C ALA A 115 10.48 24.36 3.70
N SER A 116 9.33 24.60 3.05
CA SER A 116 8.98 25.92 2.50
C SER A 116 8.67 26.96 3.58
N SER A 117 8.04 26.54 4.67
CA SER A 117 7.68 27.39 5.81
C SER A 117 7.45 26.54 7.06
N GLU A 118 7.51 27.16 8.25
CA GLU A 118 7.16 26.48 9.51
C GLU A 118 5.71 25.98 9.52
N GLY A 119 4.80 26.74 8.92
CA GLY A 119 3.40 26.34 8.77
C GLY A 119 3.21 25.09 7.91
N ALA A 120 3.93 25.00 6.79
CA ALA A 120 3.92 23.81 5.94
C ALA A 120 4.53 22.60 6.64
N ALA A 121 5.66 22.77 7.34
CA ALA A 121 6.28 21.73 8.15
C ALA A 121 5.32 21.18 9.21
N LEU A 122 4.64 22.07 9.94
CA LEU A 122 3.67 21.68 10.97
C LEU A 122 2.43 21.01 10.35
N ALA A 123 1.97 21.48 9.19
CA ALA A 123 0.83 20.88 8.50
C ALA A 123 1.12 19.43 8.09
N VAL A 124 2.25 19.14 7.45
CA VAL A 124 2.61 17.76 7.06
C VAL A 124 2.83 16.87 8.28
N TYR A 125 3.38 17.40 9.37
CA TYR A 125 3.53 16.68 10.63
C TYR A 125 2.19 16.31 11.27
N ILE A 126 1.23 17.24 11.32
CA ILE A 126 -0.12 16.97 11.86
C ILE A 126 -0.86 15.96 10.98
N LEU A 127 -0.81 16.13 9.65
CA LEU A 127 -1.42 15.20 8.71
C LEU A 127 -0.82 13.80 8.85
N TRP A 128 0.50 13.69 9.06
CA TRP A 128 1.15 12.42 9.31
C TRP A 128 0.59 11.74 10.57
N TRP A 129 0.42 12.44 11.69
CA TRP A 129 -0.19 11.86 12.90
C TRP A 129 -1.62 11.34 12.67
N VAL A 130 -2.41 12.02 11.85
CA VAL A 130 -3.75 11.54 11.46
C VAL A 130 -3.65 10.23 10.67
N ALA A 131 -2.72 10.15 9.70
CA ALA A 131 -2.48 8.95 8.91
C ALA A 131 -1.91 7.79 9.75
N THR A 132 -1.04 8.08 10.73
CA THR A 132 -0.54 7.13 11.72
C THR A 132 -1.68 6.58 12.57
N GLY A 133 -2.56 7.44 13.09
CA GLY A 133 -3.75 7.00 13.83
C GLY A 133 -4.63 6.06 13.03
N LEU A 134 -4.85 6.37 11.74
CA LEU A 134 -5.61 5.49 10.83
C LEU A 134 -4.89 4.16 10.56
N SER A 135 -3.57 4.18 10.40
CA SER A 135 -2.74 3.00 10.15
C SER A 135 -2.73 2.06 11.36
N LEU A 136 -2.57 2.60 12.58
CA LEU A 136 -2.65 1.84 13.82
C LEU A 136 -4.05 1.27 14.06
N ALA A 137 -5.09 2.07 13.78
CA ALA A 137 -6.47 1.58 13.86
C ALA A 137 -6.70 0.41 12.89
N ALA A 138 -6.21 0.49 11.65
CA ALA A 138 -6.27 -0.60 10.69
C ALA A 138 -5.48 -1.84 11.16
N LEU A 139 -4.24 -1.64 11.63
CA LEU A 139 -3.35 -2.70 12.10
C LEU A 139 -3.94 -3.49 13.28
N LEU A 140 -4.69 -2.82 14.17
CA LEU A 140 -5.32 -3.47 15.32
C LEU A 140 -6.70 -4.03 14.98
N ALA A 141 -7.57 -3.20 14.38
CA ALA A 141 -8.97 -3.55 14.18
C ALA A 141 -9.17 -4.64 13.12
N ILE A 142 -8.44 -4.59 12.00
CA ILE A 142 -8.65 -5.54 10.90
C ILE A 142 -8.25 -6.97 11.33
N PRO A 143 -7.04 -7.23 11.86
CA PRO A 143 -6.70 -8.55 12.37
C PRO A 143 -7.60 -8.99 13.54
N TYR A 144 -8.03 -8.07 14.41
CA TYR A 144 -8.95 -8.42 15.50
C TYR A 144 -10.30 -8.92 14.96
N VAL A 145 -10.88 -8.23 13.97
CA VAL A 145 -12.12 -8.67 13.31
C VAL A 145 -11.91 -10.05 12.67
N GLN A 146 -10.82 -10.24 11.93
CA GLN A 146 -10.52 -11.47 11.20
C GLN A 146 -10.18 -12.67 12.12
N LEU A 147 -9.57 -12.44 13.29
CA LEU A 147 -9.13 -13.52 14.17
C LEU A 147 -10.11 -13.82 15.31
N LYS A 148 -10.76 -12.78 15.86
CA LYS A 148 -11.58 -12.92 17.08
C LYS A 148 -13.07 -12.88 16.79
N LEU A 149 -13.50 -12.07 15.83
CA LEU A 149 -14.92 -11.96 15.51
C LEU A 149 -15.32 -12.97 14.45
N GLN A 150 -14.43 -13.32 13.53
CA GLN A 150 -14.71 -14.21 12.38
C GLN A 150 -13.50 -15.10 12.08
N PRO A 151 -13.13 -16.04 12.98
CA PRO A 151 -11.97 -16.89 12.78
C PRO A 151 -12.11 -17.67 11.47
N VAL A 152 -11.36 -17.22 10.47
CA VAL A 152 -11.23 -17.92 9.20
C VAL A 152 -10.31 -19.12 9.42
N GLY A 153 -10.64 -20.25 8.79
CA GLY A 153 -9.70 -21.36 8.71
C GLY A 153 -8.37 -20.90 8.09
N ILE A 154 -7.30 -21.66 8.33
CA ILE A 154 -5.98 -21.38 7.72
C ILE A 154 -6.04 -21.59 6.19
N GLU A 155 -7.02 -22.37 5.72
CA GLU A 155 -7.29 -22.60 4.31
C GLU A 155 -7.84 -21.32 3.64
N ARG A 156 -7.16 -20.86 2.57
CA ARG A 156 -7.56 -19.76 1.68
C ARG A 156 -7.29 -18.34 2.22
N ILE A 157 -6.21 -18.13 2.94
CA ILE A 157 -5.81 -16.77 3.38
C ILE A 157 -5.16 -16.02 2.20
N PRO A 158 -5.79 -14.95 1.65
CA PRO A 158 -5.20 -14.20 0.56
C PRO A 158 -4.02 -13.34 1.05
N PRO A 159 -2.99 -13.09 0.21
CA PRO A 159 -1.87 -12.20 0.56
C PRO A 159 -2.31 -10.80 1.00
N ALA A 160 -3.51 -10.35 0.59
CA ALA A 160 -4.11 -9.08 1.01
C ALA A 160 -4.25 -8.92 2.54
N ILE A 161 -4.20 -10.01 3.32
CA ILE A 161 -4.13 -9.93 4.80
C ILE A 161 -2.97 -9.06 5.31
N LEU A 162 -1.93 -8.86 4.50
CA LEU A 162 -0.78 -8.02 4.82
C LEU A 162 -1.02 -6.51 4.64
N LEU A 163 -2.12 -6.06 4.02
CA LEU A 163 -2.35 -4.64 3.76
C LEU A 163 -2.37 -3.76 5.04
N PRO A 164 -2.98 -4.15 6.18
CA PRO A 164 -2.88 -3.39 7.42
C PRO A 164 -1.44 -3.26 7.95
N VAL A 165 -0.64 -4.32 7.76
CA VAL A 165 0.78 -4.36 8.12
C VAL A 165 1.59 -3.40 7.24
N ILE A 166 1.32 -3.42 5.93
CA ILE A 166 1.87 -2.45 4.97
C ILE A 166 1.47 -1.02 5.35
N GLY A 167 0.24 -0.80 5.82
CA GLY A 167 -0.22 0.48 6.36
C GLY A 167 0.68 1.04 7.45
N ALA A 168 0.94 0.25 8.49
CA ALA A 168 1.83 0.63 9.58
C ALA A 168 3.28 0.90 9.10
N LEU A 169 3.81 0.04 8.22
CA LEU A 169 5.15 0.24 7.66
C LEU A 169 5.25 1.47 6.74
N THR A 170 4.15 1.82 6.06
CA THR A 170 4.05 3.04 5.26
C THR A 170 4.01 4.26 6.17
N SER A 171 3.24 4.22 7.26
CA SER A 171 3.24 5.25 8.30
C SER A 171 4.64 5.46 8.90
N ALA A 172 5.35 4.38 9.22
CA ALA A 172 6.72 4.42 9.72
C ALA A 172 7.67 5.15 8.75
N ALA A 173 7.62 4.81 7.46
CA ALA A 173 8.40 5.52 6.44
C ALA A 173 8.00 6.99 6.31
N GLY A 174 6.69 7.28 6.38
CA GLY A 174 6.19 8.65 6.42
C GLY A 174 6.78 9.46 7.57
N GLY A 175 6.94 8.85 8.74
CA GLY A 175 7.52 9.50 9.92
C GLY A 175 8.98 9.87 9.69
N GLY A 176 9.76 8.97 9.09
CA GLY A 176 11.13 9.27 8.70
C GLY A 176 11.21 10.35 7.62
N VAL A 177 10.40 10.26 6.55
CA VAL A 177 10.36 11.28 5.48
C VAL A 177 10.02 12.66 6.04
N VAL A 178 9.02 12.76 6.92
CA VAL A 178 8.64 14.01 7.58
C VAL A 178 9.79 14.55 8.44
N CYS A 179 10.51 13.70 9.18
CA CYS A 179 11.66 14.12 9.99
C CYS A 179 12.86 14.57 9.15
N VAL A 180 13.10 13.96 7.99
CA VAL A 180 14.21 14.32 7.09
C VAL A 180 13.90 15.59 6.28
N SER A 181 12.67 15.71 5.75
CA SER A 181 12.34 16.73 4.75
C SER A 181 11.64 17.98 5.30
N ALA A 182 10.90 17.87 6.40
CA ALA A 182 10.22 19.02 6.99
C ALA A 182 11.12 19.74 7.99
N ARG A 183 11.05 21.08 8.03
CA ARG A 183 11.81 21.92 8.99
C ARG A 183 11.22 21.85 10.40
N LEU A 184 11.26 20.66 10.99
CA LEU A 184 10.75 20.38 12.34
C LEU A 184 11.84 20.53 13.39
N SER A 185 11.48 21.00 14.59
CA SER A 185 12.37 20.96 15.74
C SER A 185 12.60 19.52 16.23
N ALA A 186 13.75 19.25 16.84
CA ALA A 186 14.07 17.94 17.43
C ALA A 186 12.99 17.46 18.43
N ARG A 187 12.32 18.39 19.12
CA ARG A 187 11.20 18.11 20.03
C ARG A 187 10.00 17.47 19.34
N LEU A 188 9.72 17.85 18.09
CA LEU A 188 8.63 17.27 17.29
C LEU A 188 9.06 16.00 16.55
N GLN A 189 10.33 15.93 16.12
CA GLN A 189 10.84 14.76 15.42
C GLN A 189 10.91 13.52 16.32
N LEU A 190 11.27 13.67 17.60
CA LEU A 190 11.48 12.52 18.48
C LEU A 190 10.22 11.63 18.66
N PRO A 191 9.03 12.15 19.03
CA PRO A 191 7.84 11.32 19.12
C PRO A 191 7.49 10.62 17.80
N ALA A 192 7.68 11.31 16.67
CA ALA A 192 7.44 10.74 15.35
C ALA A 192 8.38 9.57 15.06
N LEU A 193 9.68 9.74 15.33
CA LEU A 193 10.68 8.67 15.20
C LEU A 193 10.36 7.47 16.08
N LEU A 194 10.02 7.69 17.36
CA LEU A 194 9.71 6.60 18.29
C LEU A 194 8.51 5.78 17.83
N VAL A 195 7.42 6.45 17.45
CA VAL A 195 6.23 5.76 16.94
C VAL A 195 6.53 5.05 15.63
N ALA A 196 7.30 5.65 14.72
CA ALA A 196 7.69 5.01 13.47
C ALA A 196 8.55 3.75 13.68
N TYR A 197 9.51 3.76 14.62
CA TYR A 197 10.27 2.56 14.97
C TYR A 197 9.39 1.48 15.62
N LEU A 198 8.41 1.86 16.45
CA LEU A 198 7.44 0.92 17.02
C LEU A 198 6.54 0.30 15.94
N GLU A 199 6.07 1.10 14.99
CA GLU A 199 5.32 0.64 13.81
C GLU A 199 6.15 -0.29 12.94
N ALA A 200 7.44 0.02 12.73
CA ALA A 200 8.36 -0.85 12.02
C ALA A 200 8.53 -2.20 12.73
N GLY A 201 8.78 -2.19 14.05
CA GLY A 201 8.93 -3.41 14.84
C GLY A 201 7.69 -4.31 14.81
N ALA A 202 6.51 -3.72 15.03
CA ALA A 202 5.24 -4.44 14.94
C ALA A 202 4.98 -4.94 13.51
N GLY A 203 5.25 -4.10 12.51
CA GLY A 203 5.06 -4.39 11.11
C GLY A 203 5.89 -5.57 10.62
N PHE A 204 7.19 -5.61 10.92
CA PHE A 204 8.06 -6.72 10.53
C PHE A 204 7.67 -8.04 11.20
N ALA A 205 7.37 -8.02 12.51
CA ALA A 205 6.97 -9.21 13.24
C ALA A 205 5.68 -9.83 12.66
N LEU A 206 4.67 -8.99 12.41
CA LEU A 206 3.41 -9.43 11.81
C LEU A 206 3.58 -9.84 10.34
N ALA A 207 4.39 -9.11 9.57
CA ALA A 207 4.68 -9.46 8.18
C ALA A 207 5.30 -10.86 8.08
N LEU A 208 6.27 -11.18 8.93
CA LEU A 208 6.90 -12.51 8.95
C LEU A 208 5.89 -13.61 9.32
N ALA A 209 5.07 -13.38 10.37
CA ALA A 209 4.05 -14.33 10.80
C ALA A 209 3.01 -14.61 9.70
N PHE A 210 2.43 -13.56 9.10
CA PHE A 210 1.44 -13.73 8.04
C PHE A 210 2.06 -14.26 6.73
N SER A 211 3.30 -13.89 6.38
CA SER A 211 3.98 -14.45 5.21
C SER A 211 4.21 -15.95 5.36
N ALA A 212 4.55 -16.43 6.57
CA ALA A 212 4.69 -17.86 6.83
C ALA A 212 3.34 -18.60 6.68
N VAL A 213 2.24 -17.99 7.14
CA VAL A 213 0.88 -18.55 6.95
C VAL A 213 0.50 -18.60 5.48
N VAL A 214 0.75 -17.53 4.72
CA VAL A 214 0.50 -17.51 3.26
C VAL A 214 1.36 -18.55 2.55
N LEU A 215 2.63 -18.71 2.94
CA LEU A 215 3.50 -19.74 2.37
C LEU A 215 2.99 -21.16 2.66
N LEU A 216 2.45 -21.42 3.86
CA LEU A 216 1.81 -22.70 4.17
C LEU A 216 0.55 -22.94 3.32
N ASP A 217 -0.25 -21.91 3.06
CA ASP A 217 -1.41 -21.99 2.17
C ASP A 217 -1.00 -22.37 0.74
N HIS A 218 0.14 -21.84 0.26
CA HIS A 218 0.69 -22.21 -1.06
C HIS A 218 1.08 -23.70 -1.13
N TYR A 219 1.65 -24.27 -0.06
CA TYR A 219 1.94 -25.71 -0.01
C TYR A 219 0.68 -26.58 0.02
N SER A 220 -0.48 -26.01 0.34
CA SER A 220 -1.75 -26.74 0.46
C SER A 220 -2.57 -26.81 -0.83
N HIS A 221 -2.08 -26.23 -1.93
CA HIS A 221 -2.78 -26.17 -3.23
C HIS A 221 -1.89 -26.65 -4.39
N ASP A 222 -2.45 -27.44 -5.30
CA ASP A 222 -1.68 -28.04 -6.41
C ASP A 222 -1.15 -27.00 -7.42
N HIS A 223 -1.91 -25.92 -7.66
CA HIS A 223 -1.53 -24.83 -8.56
C HIS A 223 -2.12 -23.48 -8.14
N PRO A 224 -1.41 -22.36 -8.30
CA PRO A 224 -1.97 -21.03 -8.07
C PRO A 224 -3.11 -20.77 -9.08
N ALA A 225 -4.27 -20.36 -8.57
CA ALA A 225 -5.40 -19.99 -9.41
C ALA A 225 -5.01 -18.82 -10.34
N PRO A 226 -5.24 -18.91 -11.67
CA PRO A 226 -4.81 -17.88 -12.62
C PRO A 226 -5.29 -16.46 -12.32
N ASP A 227 -6.41 -16.32 -11.60
CA ASP A 227 -7.00 -15.02 -11.22
C ASP A 227 -6.36 -14.40 -9.96
N LYS A 228 -5.49 -15.14 -9.26
CA LYS A 228 -4.81 -14.69 -8.02
C LYS A 228 -3.31 -14.47 -8.20
N VAL A 229 -2.78 -14.76 -9.38
CA VAL A 229 -1.34 -14.78 -9.68
C VAL A 229 -0.61 -13.46 -9.33
N PHE A 230 -1.31 -12.33 -9.41
CA PHE A 230 -0.73 -11.02 -9.11
C PHE A 230 -0.61 -10.70 -7.62
N GLN A 231 -1.28 -11.47 -6.75
CA GLN A 231 -1.33 -11.20 -5.32
C GLN A 231 -0.03 -11.59 -4.60
N ASP A 232 0.77 -12.50 -5.14
CA ASP A 232 2.05 -12.91 -4.54
C ASP A 232 3.00 -11.72 -4.40
N MET A 233 2.89 -10.73 -5.27
CA MET A 233 3.66 -9.49 -5.20
C MET A 233 3.39 -8.71 -3.90
N ILE A 234 2.25 -8.92 -3.23
CA ILE A 234 1.96 -8.31 -1.91
C ILE A 234 2.98 -8.77 -0.86
N LEU A 235 3.54 -9.99 -0.95
CA LEU A 235 4.54 -10.50 0.00
C LEU A 235 5.85 -9.71 -0.05
N CYS A 236 6.16 -9.10 -1.19
CA CYS A 236 7.28 -8.15 -1.32
C CYS A 236 7.03 -6.83 -0.58
N GLY A 237 5.76 -6.42 -0.48
CA GLY A 237 5.35 -5.10 0.00
C GLY A 237 5.84 -4.75 1.40
N PRO A 238 5.58 -5.57 2.45
CA PRO A 238 6.02 -5.26 3.81
C PRO A 238 7.53 -5.08 3.92
N PHE A 239 8.32 -5.96 3.29
CA PHE A 239 9.77 -5.92 3.43
C PHE A 239 10.42 -4.82 2.59
N GLY A 240 9.83 -4.48 1.42
CA GLY A 240 10.25 -3.32 0.64
C GLY A 240 9.91 -2.01 1.34
N GLN A 241 8.67 -1.85 1.81
CA GLN A 241 8.22 -0.65 2.52
C GLN A 241 8.90 -0.48 3.88
N GLY A 242 9.04 -1.58 4.64
CA GLY A 242 9.76 -1.59 5.92
C GLY A 242 11.25 -1.35 5.74
N GLY A 243 11.85 -1.88 4.67
CA GLY A 243 13.24 -1.60 4.30
C GLY A 243 13.47 -0.11 4.07
N PHE A 244 12.62 0.52 3.25
CA PHE A 244 12.62 1.97 3.06
C PHE A 244 12.39 2.73 4.37
N ALA A 245 11.44 2.31 5.21
CA ALA A 245 11.17 2.94 6.49
C ALA A 245 12.43 2.97 7.38
N LEU A 246 13.10 1.84 7.55
CA LEU A 246 14.32 1.77 8.36
C LEU A 246 15.46 2.62 7.79
N GLN A 247 15.60 2.67 6.46
CA GLN A 247 16.60 3.51 5.80
C GLN A 247 16.36 5.01 6.08
N VAL A 248 15.14 5.50 5.89
CA VAL A 248 14.83 6.93 6.09
C VAL A 248 14.77 7.31 7.58
N LEU A 249 14.40 6.38 8.46
CA LEU A 249 14.46 6.58 9.92
C LEU A 249 15.92 6.68 10.41
N GLY A 250 16.83 5.88 9.84
CA GLY A 250 18.25 5.99 10.12
C GLY A 250 18.82 7.34 9.64
N GLU A 251 18.43 7.78 8.45
CA GLU A 251 18.78 9.11 7.93
C GLU A 251 18.29 10.24 8.84
N ALA A 252 17.05 10.18 9.32
CA ALA A 252 16.51 11.16 10.27
C ALA A 252 17.31 11.21 11.58
N VAL A 253 17.65 10.04 12.13
CA VAL A 253 18.47 9.94 13.35
C VAL A 253 19.86 10.54 13.12
N ARG A 254 20.53 10.22 12.00
CA ARG A 254 21.82 10.78 11.61
C ARG A 254 21.75 12.30 11.39
N GLY A 255 20.64 12.80 10.86
CA GLY A 255 20.36 14.23 10.61
C GLY A 255 20.18 15.08 11.86
N GLY A 256 20.34 14.52 13.07
CA GLY A 256 20.31 15.27 14.31
C GLY A 256 18.94 15.34 14.97
N ALA A 257 17.98 14.50 14.57
CA ALA A 257 16.66 14.41 15.21
C ALA A 257 16.74 14.14 16.72
N LEU A 258 17.82 13.49 17.17
CA LEU A 258 18.10 13.20 18.59
C LEU A 258 18.94 14.30 19.29
N ALA A 259 19.51 15.26 18.56
CA ALA A 259 20.49 16.21 19.11
C ALA A 259 19.92 17.17 20.16
N GLY A 260 18.60 17.40 20.16
CA GLY A 260 17.92 18.28 21.11
C GLY A 260 17.54 17.64 22.45
N TYR A 261 17.69 16.32 22.59
CA TYR A 261 17.38 15.61 23.84
C TYR A 261 18.67 15.28 24.57
N GLY A 262 18.85 15.96 25.70
CA GLY A 262 20.06 15.95 26.51
C GLY A 262 20.49 14.57 27.03
N SER A 263 21.72 14.55 27.54
CA SER A 263 22.55 13.41 27.98
C SER A 263 21.98 12.49 29.09
N GLN A 264 20.67 12.51 29.37
CA GLN A 264 20.07 11.71 30.45
C GLN A 264 19.46 10.39 29.98
N GLY A 265 19.17 10.23 28.69
CA GLY A 265 18.73 8.96 28.11
C GLY A 265 19.90 8.15 27.55
N VAL A 266 19.84 6.81 27.66
CA VAL A 266 20.85 5.92 27.05
C VAL A 266 20.59 5.75 25.55
N LEU A 267 19.36 5.39 25.18
CA LEU A 267 18.95 5.07 23.82
C LEU A 267 18.75 6.30 22.92
N LEU A 268 18.44 7.45 23.53
CA LEU A 268 18.14 8.72 22.87
C LEU A 268 19.19 9.77 23.26
N SER A 269 20.46 9.46 22.97
CA SER A 269 21.59 10.34 23.22
C SER A 269 22.32 10.66 21.91
N ALA A 270 23.06 11.77 21.90
CA ALA A 270 23.93 12.12 20.78
C ALA A 270 24.94 11.01 20.45
N GLY A 271 25.48 10.33 21.47
CA GLY A 271 26.41 9.21 21.29
C GLY A 271 25.78 7.93 20.72
N ALA A 272 24.46 7.75 20.89
CA ALA A 272 23.73 6.61 20.34
C ALA A 272 23.23 6.86 18.91
N ALA A 273 23.16 8.11 18.45
CA ALA A 273 22.54 8.47 17.18
C ALA A 273 23.21 7.77 15.98
N GLU A 274 24.54 7.80 15.89
CA GLU A 274 25.27 7.19 14.78
C GLU A 274 25.12 5.65 14.77
N PRO A 275 25.38 4.91 15.87
CA PRO A 275 25.12 3.47 15.91
C PRO A 275 23.67 3.08 15.58
N VAL A 276 22.68 3.82 16.10
CA VAL A 276 21.26 3.56 15.81
C VAL A 276 20.95 3.76 14.34
N ALA A 277 21.45 4.85 13.73
CA ALA A 277 21.28 5.11 12.31
C ALA A 277 21.87 3.99 11.45
N PHE A 278 23.11 3.56 11.73
CA PHE A 278 23.76 2.46 11.01
C PHE A 278 22.98 1.15 11.12
N VAL A 279 22.57 0.76 12.33
CA VAL A 279 21.79 -0.47 12.53
C VAL A 279 20.46 -0.41 11.80
N SER A 280 19.77 0.73 11.84
CA SER A 280 18.51 0.91 11.12
C SER A 280 18.70 0.78 9.61
N GLU A 281 19.64 1.51 9.02
CA GLU A 281 19.89 1.46 7.58
C GLU A 281 20.34 0.07 7.10
N PHE A 282 21.21 -0.60 7.88
CA PHE A 282 21.66 -1.95 7.56
C PHE A 282 20.52 -2.98 7.68
N ALA A 283 19.67 -2.87 8.71
CA ALA A 283 18.47 -3.68 8.81
C ALA A 283 17.52 -3.43 7.63
N GLY A 284 17.45 -2.19 7.13
CA GLY A 284 16.72 -1.84 5.92
C GLY A 284 17.27 -2.54 4.66
N LEU A 285 18.60 -2.63 4.51
CA LEU A 285 19.24 -3.42 3.45
C LEU A 285 18.89 -4.91 3.55
N MET A 286 18.94 -5.49 4.75
CA MET A 286 18.57 -6.90 4.97
C MET A 286 17.11 -7.17 4.64
N ALA A 287 16.21 -6.27 5.05
CA ALA A 287 14.79 -6.33 4.69
C ALA A 287 14.58 -6.27 3.17
N TRP A 288 15.31 -5.41 2.46
CA TRP A 288 15.27 -5.33 1.00
C TRP A 288 15.76 -6.62 0.33
N GLY A 289 16.73 -7.32 0.92
CA GLY A 289 17.16 -8.65 0.49
C GLY A 289 16.02 -9.68 0.53
N PHE A 290 15.23 -9.70 1.62
CA PHE A 290 14.07 -10.58 1.72
C PHE A 290 12.91 -10.14 0.80
N ALA A 291 12.72 -8.83 0.61
CA ALA A 291 11.79 -8.30 -0.38
C ALA A 291 12.15 -8.76 -1.81
N SER A 292 13.45 -8.76 -2.15
CA SER A 292 13.96 -9.20 -3.45
C SER A 292 13.62 -10.67 -3.74
N PHE A 293 13.67 -11.54 -2.72
CA PHE A 293 13.22 -12.93 -2.85
C PHE A 293 11.75 -13.00 -3.26
N TRP A 294 10.85 -12.31 -2.54
CA TRP A 294 9.42 -12.31 -2.85
C TRP A 294 9.09 -11.64 -4.17
N TRP A 295 9.79 -10.56 -4.53
CA TRP A 295 9.65 -9.90 -5.82
C TRP A 295 10.01 -10.85 -6.97
N ALA A 296 11.16 -11.52 -6.88
CA ALA A 296 11.58 -12.51 -7.88
C ALA A 296 10.63 -13.71 -7.93
N PHE A 297 10.21 -14.22 -6.77
CA PHE A 297 9.24 -15.32 -6.67
C PHE A 297 7.92 -14.96 -7.35
N ALA A 298 7.38 -13.77 -7.07
CA ALA A 298 6.14 -13.29 -7.69
C ALA A 298 6.28 -13.16 -9.22
N ILE A 299 7.41 -12.66 -9.72
CA ILE A 299 7.65 -12.60 -11.18
C ILE A 299 7.68 -13.99 -11.80
N VAL A 300 8.40 -14.94 -11.18
CA VAL A 300 8.46 -16.33 -11.67
C VAL A 300 7.07 -16.97 -11.64
N SER A 301 6.30 -16.76 -10.57
CA SER A 301 4.90 -17.21 -10.45
C SER A 301 4.03 -16.65 -11.59
N ILE A 302 4.11 -15.34 -11.84
CA ILE A 302 3.38 -14.66 -12.92
C ILE A 302 3.78 -15.20 -14.29
N VAL A 303 5.07 -15.32 -14.59
CA VAL A 303 5.55 -15.83 -15.88
C VAL A 303 5.11 -17.28 -16.07
N HIS A 304 5.24 -18.12 -15.06
CA HIS A 304 4.82 -19.52 -15.12
C HIS A 304 3.30 -19.64 -15.38
N THR A 305 2.47 -18.92 -14.62
CA THR A 305 1.02 -18.95 -14.80
C THR A 305 0.58 -18.40 -16.15
N LEU A 306 1.15 -17.30 -16.62
CA LEU A 306 0.71 -16.70 -17.88
C LEU A 306 1.24 -17.44 -19.11
N ALA A 307 2.52 -17.82 -19.11
CA ALA A 307 3.20 -18.35 -20.29
C ALA A 307 3.27 -19.88 -20.35
N VAL A 308 3.26 -20.58 -19.20
CA VAL A 308 3.52 -22.03 -19.13
C VAL A 308 2.24 -22.82 -18.83
N GLN A 309 1.37 -22.33 -17.95
CA GLN A 309 0.14 -23.05 -17.61
C GLN A 309 -0.82 -23.15 -18.82
N PRO A 310 -1.45 -24.32 -19.07
CA PRO A 310 -2.38 -24.49 -20.17
C PRO A 310 -3.54 -23.49 -20.12
N GLY A 311 -3.62 -22.61 -21.11
CA GLY A 311 -4.65 -21.58 -21.20
C GLY A 311 -4.43 -20.38 -20.27
N GLY A 312 -3.28 -20.25 -19.60
CA GLY A 312 -2.96 -19.22 -18.59
C GLY A 312 -3.43 -17.81 -18.96
N LEU A 313 -2.87 -17.24 -20.04
CA LEU A 313 -3.27 -15.90 -20.55
C LEU A 313 -4.77 -15.76 -20.86
N ARG A 314 -5.44 -16.82 -21.32
CA ARG A 314 -6.89 -16.79 -21.63
C ARG A 314 -7.76 -17.01 -20.40
N ALA A 315 -7.22 -17.72 -19.41
CA ALA A 315 -7.89 -18.05 -18.15
C ALA A 315 -7.79 -16.91 -17.14
N THR A 316 -6.69 -16.15 -17.13
CA THR A 316 -6.53 -14.97 -16.26
C THR A 316 -7.50 -13.88 -16.65
N ARG A 317 -8.49 -13.62 -15.79
CA ARG A 317 -9.42 -12.51 -15.95
C ARG A 317 -8.89 -11.28 -15.23
N PHE A 318 -9.01 -10.13 -15.89
CA PHE A 318 -8.70 -8.87 -15.23
C PHE A 318 -9.66 -8.65 -14.06
N SER A 319 -9.08 -8.39 -12.88
CA SER A 319 -9.79 -7.93 -11.71
C SER A 319 -9.00 -6.80 -11.04
N LEU A 320 -9.66 -6.05 -10.15
CA LEU A 320 -9.01 -4.95 -9.42
C LEU A 320 -7.83 -5.41 -8.57
N THR A 321 -7.74 -6.71 -8.24
CA THR A 321 -6.60 -7.27 -7.53
C THR A 321 -5.31 -7.14 -8.33
N SER A 322 -5.35 -6.97 -9.67
CA SER A 322 -4.15 -6.74 -10.49
C SER A 322 -3.36 -5.48 -10.05
N TRP A 323 -4.01 -4.52 -9.40
CA TRP A 323 -3.34 -3.36 -8.79
C TRP A 323 -2.41 -3.74 -7.63
N SER A 324 -2.50 -4.96 -7.10
CA SER A 324 -1.57 -5.49 -6.10
C SER A 324 -0.13 -5.62 -6.59
N LEU A 325 0.11 -5.49 -7.90
CA LEU A 325 1.46 -5.44 -8.44
C LEU A 325 2.14 -4.08 -8.23
N VAL A 326 1.36 -2.99 -8.30
CA VAL A 326 1.91 -1.65 -8.47
C VAL A 326 2.54 -1.16 -7.16
N PHE A 327 1.79 -1.18 -6.06
CA PHE A 327 2.29 -0.62 -4.81
C PHE A 327 3.48 -1.41 -4.22
N PRO A 328 3.43 -2.74 -4.07
CA PRO A 328 4.56 -3.49 -3.52
C PRO A 328 5.83 -3.39 -4.37
N TRP A 329 5.71 -3.36 -5.70
CA TRP A 329 6.84 -3.09 -6.59
C TRP A 329 7.35 -1.65 -6.38
N GLY A 330 6.46 -0.68 -6.24
CA GLY A 330 6.82 0.71 -6.00
C GLY A 330 7.63 0.89 -4.72
N VAL A 331 7.22 0.30 -3.61
CA VAL A 331 7.93 0.42 -2.33
C VAL A 331 9.26 -0.35 -2.34
N TYR A 332 9.33 -1.48 -3.05
CA TYR A 332 10.58 -2.19 -3.32
C TYR A 332 11.56 -1.32 -4.11
N THR A 333 11.06 -0.62 -5.12
CA THR A 333 11.84 0.34 -5.92
C THR A 333 12.29 1.52 -5.07
N ASN A 334 11.42 2.01 -4.19
CA ASN A 334 11.72 3.18 -3.35
C ASN A 334 12.84 2.90 -2.36
N SER A 335 12.85 1.69 -1.80
CA SER A 335 13.97 1.23 -0.98
C SER A 335 15.27 1.10 -1.80
N ALA A 336 15.20 0.66 -3.05
CA ALA A 336 16.38 0.65 -3.94
C ALA A 336 16.91 2.06 -4.25
N VAL A 337 16.01 3.04 -4.49
CA VAL A 337 16.38 4.46 -4.65
C VAL A 337 17.14 4.96 -3.42
N GLN A 338 16.61 4.67 -2.22
CA GLN A 338 17.22 5.10 -0.96
C GLN A 338 18.56 4.39 -0.69
N LEU A 339 18.68 3.10 -1.00
CA LEU A 339 19.97 2.40 -0.95
C LEU A 339 21.00 3.00 -1.90
N GLY A 340 20.59 3.45 -3.09
CA GLY A 340 21.47 4.17 -4.01
C GLY A 340 22.08 5.42 -3.36
N LYS A 341 21.28 6.18 -2.61
CA LYS A 341 21.76 7.36 -1.87
C LYS A 341 22.68 6.98 -0.70
N LEU A 342 22.32 5.95 0.06
CA LEU A 342 23.07 5.52 1.25
C LEU A 342 24.42 4.87 0.91
N LEU A 343 24.47 4.08 -0.16
CA LEU A 343 25.67 3.35 -0.59
C LEU A 343 26.54 4.14 -1.56
N ASP A 344 26.06 5.29 -2.05
CA ASP A 344 26.67 6.07 -3.14
C ASP A 344 27.05 5.16 -4.34
N ALA A 345 26.11 4.28 -4.71
CA ALA A 345 26.36 3.16 -5.61
C ALA A 345 25.60 3.35 -6.95
N PRO A 346 26.30 3.60 -8.08
CA PRO A 346 25.68 3.77 -9.39
C PRO A 346 24.81 2.57 -9.82
N ALA A 347 25.17 1.35 -9.38
CA ALA A 347 24.41 0.15 -9.65
C ALA A 347 22.97 0.24 -9.13
N PHE A 348 22.77 0.81 -7.93
CA PHE A 348 21.43 0.99 -7.36
C PHE A 348 20.65 2.08 -8.08
N HIS A 349 21.29 3.15 -8.54
CA HIS A 349 20.63 4.18 -9.34
C HIS A 349 20.14 3.63 -10.68
N VAL A 350 20.95 2.86 -11.40
CA VAL A 350 20.54 2.21 -12.65
C VAL A 350 19.42 1.19 -12.40
N TRP A 351 19.54 0.40 -11.32
CA TRP A 351 18.54 -0.60 -10.96
C TRP A 351 17.19 0.02 -10.59
N SER A 352 17.17 1.06 -9.75
CA SER A 352 15.92 1.75 -9.37
C SER A 352 15.23 2.37 -10.57
N THR A 353 15.99 2.96 -11.50
CA THR A 353 15.43 3.52 -12.73
C THR A 353 14.80 2.43 -13.60
N ALA A 354 15.47 1.29 -13.79
CA ALA A 354 14.92 0.17 -14.55
C ALA A 354 13.61 -0.35 -13.92
N LEU A 355 13.59 -0.50 -12.60
CA LEU A 355 12.39 -0.90 -11.85
C LEU A 355 11.25 0.11 -12.00
N LEU A 356 11.54 1.41 -11.92
CA LEU A 356 10.54 2.49 -12.09
C LEU A 356 9.96 2.49 -13.50
N LEU A 357 10.78 2.34 -14.54
CA LEU A 357 10.30 2.29 -15.93
C LEU A 357 9.35 1.10 -16.15
N LEU A 358 9.71 -0.09 -15.66
CA LEU A 358 8.85 -1.26 -15.72
C LEU A 358 7.55 -1.07 -14.94
N LEU A 359 7.64 -0.44 -13.76
CA LEU A 359 6.47 -0.12 -12.93
C LEU A 359 5.52 0.84 -13.64
N VAL A 360 6.02 1.87 -14.32
CA VAL A 360 5.19 2.82 -15.08
C VAL A 360 4.49 2.11 -16.23
N VAL A 361 5.19 1.25 -16.99
CA VAL A 361 4.58 0.45 -18.06
C VAL A 361 3.46 -0.44 -17.51
N LEU A 362 3.72 -1.12 -16.39
CA LEU A 362 2.74 -1.95 -15.72
C LEU A 362 1.52 -1.12 -15.26
N ALA A 363 1.76 0.03 -14.63
CA ALA A 363 0.69 0.89 -14.13
C ALA A 363 -0.19 1.44 -15.26
N VAL A 364 0.40 1.82 -16.39
CA VAL A 364 -0.35 2.23 -17.60
C VAL A 364 -1.20 1.07 -18.13
N TRP A 365 -0.63 -0.13 -18.20
CA TRP A 365 -1.36 -1.32 -18.64
C TRP A 365 -2.56 -1.65 -17.73
N VAL A 366 -2.35 -1.72 -16.41
CA VAL A 366 -3.43 -2.00 -15.44
C VAL A 366 -4.47 -0.86 -15.44
N THR A 367 -4.06 0.39 -15.64
CA THR A 367 -4.97 1.53 -15.80
C THR A 367 -5.85 1.37 -17.04
N ALA A 368 -5.28 1.02 -18.19
CA ALA A 368 -6.03 0.81 -19.42
C ALA A 368 -7.08 -0.32 -19.27
N LEU A 369 -6.71 -1.41 -18.60
CA LEU A 369 -7.65 -2.50 -18.29
C LEU A 369 -8.74 -2.07 -17.30
N THR A 370 -8.39 -1.25 -16.31
CA THR A 370 -9.35 -0.68 -15.36
C THR A 370 -10.36 0.21 -16.05
N VAL A 371 -9.91 1.13 -16.90
CA VAL A 371 -10.78 2.02 -17.69
C VAL A 371 -11.71 1.21 -18.58
N ARG A 372 -11.18 0.20 -19.29
CA ARG A 372 -12.01 -0.74 -20.07
C ARG A 372 -13.04 -1.46 -19.19
N GLY A 373 -12.64 -1.90 -18.01
CA GLY A 373 -13.50 -2.52 -17.01
C GLY A 373 -14.65 -1.60 -16.58
N VAL A 374 -14.35 -0.34 -16.31
CA VAL A 374 -15.34 0.69 -15.93
C VAL A 374 -16.30 0.97 -17.09
N VAL A 375 -15.79 1.19 -18.30
CA VAL A 375 -16.61 1.47 -19.50
C VAL A 375 -17.53 0.29 -19.82
N THR A 376 -17.06 -0.94 -19.66
CA THR A 376 -17.90 -2.14 -19.85
C THR A 376 -18.80 -2.45 -18.65
N GLY A 377 -18.56 -1.85 -17.49
CA GLY A 377 -19.29 -2.10 -16.24
C GLY A 377 -18.87 -3.38 -15.49
N ARG A 378 -18.00 -4.22 -16.08
CA ARG A 378 -17.64 -5.54 -15.52
C ARG A 378 -17.00 -5.46 -14.13
N VAL A 379 -16.11 -4.48 -13.91
CA VAL A 379 -15.44 -4.30 -12.60
C VAL A 379 -16.33 -3.64 -11.55
N LEU A 380 -17.53 -3.22 -11.93
CA LEU A 380 -18.56 -2.63 -11.07
C LEU A 380 -19.74 -3.60 -10.86
N GLY A 381 -19.57 -4.89 -11.17
CA GLY A 381 -20.61 -5.90 -11.03
C GLY A 381 -21.74 -5.79 -12.06
N LEU A 382 -21.48 -5.15 -13.20
CA LEU A 382 -22.44 -5.02 -14.30
C LEU A 382 -22.07 -5.97 -15.46
N GLU A 383 -22.46 -7.24 -15.36
CA GLU A 383 -22.09 -8.27 -16.35
C GLU A 383 -22.62 -7.98 -17.77
N HIS A 384 -23.86 -7.51 -17.85
CA HIS A 384 -24.57 -7.12 -19.09
C HIS A 384 -24.37 -5.65 -19.51
N GLY A 385 -23.54 -4.89 -18.78
CA GLY A 385 -23.21 -3.49 -19.09
C GLY A 385 -24.21 -2.45 -18.60
N TRP A 386 -23.90 -1.17 -18.86
CA TRP A 386 -24.63 -0.02 -18.31
C TRP A 386 -26.06 0.18 -18.82
N GLY A 387 -26.39 -0.34 -20.00
CA GLY A 387 -27.73 -0.21 -20.60
C GLY A 387 -28.74 -1.24 -20.08
N TYR A 388 -28.29 -2.24 -19.32
CA TYR A 388 -29.13 -3.34 -18.85
C TYR A 388 -29.81 -2.99 -17.53
N ARG A 389 -31.11 -3.29 -17.42
CA ARG A 389 -31.86 -3.18 -16.17
C ARG A 389 -31.88 -4.55 -15.51
N TYR A 390 -31.25 -4.66 -14.35
CA TYR A 390 -31.12 -5.93 -13.64
C TYR A 390 -32.39 -6.21 -12.83
N GLU A 391 -32.80 -7.47 -12.73
CA GLU A 391 -33.89 -7.85 -11.83
C GLU A 391 -33.41 -7.77 -10.37
N GLY A 392 -34.30 -7.32 -9.46
CA GLY A 392 -33.99 -7.03 -8.05
C GLY A 392 -33.77 -8.24 -7.14
N GLY A 393 -33.52 -9.42 -7.73
CA GLY A 393 -33.13 -10.65 -7.06
C GLY A 393 -32.02 -11.30 -7.88
N GLY A 394 -31.01 -11.86 -7.20
CA GLY A 394 -29.76 -12.33 -7.81
C GLY A 394 -29.97 -13.10 -9.11
N ASP A 395 -29.05 -12.88 -10.06
CA ASP A 395 -29.07 -13.42 -11.42
C ASP A 395 -29.53 -14.88 -11.39
N LYS A 396 -30.80 -15.11 -11.73
CA LYS A 396 -31.26 -16.44 -12.11
C LYS A 396 -30.66 -16.69 -13.49
N GLN A 397 -29.55 -17.42 -13.50
CA GLN A 397 -29.06 -18.10 -14.68
C GLN A 397 -30.24 -18.86 -15.31
N ALA A 398 -30.55 -18.53 -16.57
CA ALA A 398 -31.30 -19.39 -17.46
C ALA A 398 -30.32 -20.29 -18.21
#